data_AF-A0A6A5JXR9-F1
#
_entry.id   AF-A0A6A5JXR9-F1
#
_cell.length_a   1.000
_cell.length_b   1.000
_cell.length_c   1.000
_cell.angle_alpha   90.00
_cell.angle_beta   90.00
_cell.angle_gamma   90.00
#
_symmetry.space_group_name_H-M   'P 1'
#
loop_
_entity.id
_entity.type
_entity.pdbx_description
1 polymer ?
#
loop_
_entity_poly.entity_id
_entity_poly.type
_entity_poly.pdbx_seq_one_letter_code
_entity_poly.pdbx_strand_id
1 'polypeptide(L)'
;MPGAFYYLGEERVNINSSGSKNGELEIGAIPVSKYDRFKQLLADAPINNVESSNWNCQYWSLSVLDWLRQERFIEEQYQNNVIKYWLREDK
;
A
#
# COMPACT_ATOMS: atom_id res chain seq x y z
N MET A 1 -11.80 15.72 -18.19
CA MET A 1 -11.55 15.24 -16.81
C MET A 1 -10.54 14.12 -16.90
N PRO A 2 -9.30 14.29 -16.41
CA PRO A 2 -8.29 13.25 -16.50
C PRO A 2 -8.49 12.20 -15.40
N GLY A 3 -8.54 10.93 -15.82
CA GLY A 3 -7.97 9.83 -15.06
C GLY A 3 -8.88 9.09 -14.07
N ALA A 4 -10.03 8.58 -14.51
CA ALA A 4 -10.63 7.44 -13.81
C ALA A 4 -9.75 6.21 -14.10
N PHE A 5 -8.95 5.80 -13.12
CA PHE A 5 -8.16 4.58 -13.18
C PHE A 5 -9.11 3.37 -13.18
N TYR A 6 -9.17 2.61 -14.28
CA TYR A 6 -10.05 1.44 -14.39
C TYR A 6 -9.20 0.17 -14.30
N TYR A 7 -9.20 -0.47 -13.13
CA TYR A 7 -8.56 -1.75 -12.88
C TYR A 7 -9.60 -2.87 -12.95
N LEU A 8 -9.39 -3.84 -13.86
CA LEU A 8 -10.25 -4.99 -14.13
C LEU A 8 -9.67 -6.27 -13.48
N GLY A 9 -9.22 -6.18 -12.22
CA GLY A 9 -8.86 -7.37 -11.47
C GLY A 9 -10.09 -8.19 -11.09
N GLU A 10 -9.96 -9.51 -10.95
CA GLU A 10 -11.03 -10.39 -10.42
C GLU A 10 -11.39 -10.07 -8.96
N GLU A 11 -10.54 -9.32 -8.27
CA GLU A 11 -10.78 -8.81 -6.93
C GLU A 11 -11.89 -7.76 -6.99
N ARG A 12 -13.02 -8.01 -6.30
CA ARG A 12 -14.12 -7.06 -6.14
C ARG A 12 -13.74 -5.90 -5.22
N VAL A 13 -12.67 -5.18 -5.54
CA VAL A 13 -12.27 -3.98 -4.80
C VAL A 13 -13.13 -2.83 -5.31
N ASN A 14 -14.22 -2.54 -4.59
CA ASN A 14 -15.01 -1.37 -4.85
C ASN A 14 -14.28 -0.14 -4.28
N ILE A 15 -13.46 0.49 -5.12
CA ILE A 15 -12.69 1.70 -4.79
C ILE A 15 -13.60 2.88 -4.36
N ASN A 16 -14.91 2.81 -4.64
CA ASN A 16 -15.89 3.82 -4.28
C ASN A 16 -16.68 3.50 -3.00
N SER A 17 -16.56 2.29 -2.42
CA SER A 17 -17.17 1.99 -1.13
C SER A 17 -16.21 2.36 -0.02
N SER A 18 -16.30 3.60 0.47
CA SER A 18 -15.73 3.94 1.77
C SER A 18 -16.60 3.31 2.88
N GLY A 19 -16.44 2.00 3.06
CA GLY A 19 -16.62 1.39 4.38
C GLY A 19 -15.67 2.09 5.37
N SER A 20 -15.97 2.03 6.67
CA SER A 20 -15.26 2.76 7.73
C SER A 20 -13.78 2.98 7.41
N LYS A 21 -13.35 4.25 7.32
CA LYS A 21 -11.97 4.69 7.02
C LYS A 21 -10.89 4.15 7.98
N ASN A 22 -11.26 3.31 8.94
CA ASN A 22 -10.37 2.64 9.86
C ASN A 22 -9.83 1.39 9.14
N GLY A 23 -8.70 1.53 8.45
CA GLY A 23 -7.99 0.39 7.85
C GLY A 23 -7.37 0.64 6.48
N GLU A 24 -7.71 1.74 5.82
CA GLU A 24 -7.16 2.11 4.51
C GLU A 24 -6.45 3.46 4.59
N LEU A 25 -5.24 3.52 4.02
CA LEU A 25 -4.43 4.73 3.98
C LEU A 25 -3.85 4.92 2.57
N GLU A 26 -4.27 5.98 1.90
CA GLU A 26 -3.63 6.44 0.66
C GLU A 26 -2.34 7.18 1.01
N ILE A 27 -1.20 6.75 0.44
CA ILE A 27 0.14 7.23 0.80
C ILE A 27 0.94 7.81 -0.37
N GLY A 28 0.35 7.81 -1.57
CA GLY A 28 0.99 8.30 -2.78
C GLY A 28 0.33 7.75 -4.05
N ALA A 29 0.93 8.10 -5.19
CA ALA A 29 0.43 7.72 -6.51
C ALA A 29 1.56 7.22 -7.40
N ILE A 30 1.25 6.27 -8.27
CA ILE A 30 2.21 5.67 -9.18
C ILE A 30 1.94 6.20 -10.61
N PRO A 31 2.93 6.80 -11.28
CA PRO A 31 2.79 7.20 -12.68
C PRO A 31 2.60 5.97 -13.58
N VAL A 32 1.72 6.07 -14.58
CA VAL A 32 1.45 4.97 -15.54
C VAL A 32 2.73 4.46 -16.21
N SER A 33 3.67 5.35 -16.53
CA SER A 33 4.97 5.00 -17.14
C SER A 33 5.85 4.12 -16.26
N LYS A 34 5.54 3.97 -14.97
CA LYS A 34 6.31 3.19 -14.01
C LYS A 34 5.57 1.95 -13.48
N TYR A 35 4.42 1.59 -14.09
CA TYR A 35 3.67 0.41 -13.65
C TYR A 35 4.42 -0.89 -13.77
N ASP A 36 5.21 -1.09 -14.82
CA ASP A 36 5.99 -2.32 -14.96
C ASP A 36 7.04 -2.42 -13.86
N ARG A 37 7.68 -1.30 -13.51
CA ARG A 37 8.62 -1.24 -12.40
C ARG A 37 7.94 -1.51 -11.06
N PHE A 38 6.76 -0.93 -10.84
CA PHE A 38 5.96 -1.20 -9.65
C PHE A 38 5.61 -2.69 -9.52
N LYS A 39 5.13 -3.32 -10.59
CA LYS A 39 4.82 -4.75 -10.63
C LYS A 39 6.04 -5.62 -10.33
N GLN A 40 7.21 -5.28 -10.88
CA GLN A 40 8.46 -5.98 -10.60
C GLN A 40 8.82 -5.92 -9.11
N LEU A 41 8.77 -4.74 -8.50
CA LEU A 41 9.06 -4.58 -7.07
C LEU A 41 8.12 -5.38 -6.17
N LEU A 42 6.83 -5.46 -6.54
CA LEU A 42 5.87 -6.29 -5.82
C LEU A 42 6.14 -7.79 -6.01
N ALA A 43 6.52 -8.21 -7.21
CA ALA A 43 6.86 -9.61 -7.49
C ALA A 43 8.13 -10.07 -6.77
N ASP A 44 9.09 -9.16 -6.58
CA ASP A 44 10.35 -9.42 -5.88
C ASP A 44 10.20 -9.41 -4.35
N ALA A 45 9.04 -8.98 -3.84
CA ALA A 45 8.82 -8.86 -2.40
C ALA A 45 8.74 -10.23 -1.71
N PRO A 46 9.64 -10.54 -0.75
CA PRO A 46 9.56 -11.77 0.00
C PRO A 46 8.40 -11.70 0.99
N ILE A 47 7.32 -12.42 0.68
CA ILE A 47 6.16 -12.54 1.57
C ILE A 47 6.50 -13.52 2.70
N ASN A 48 6.30 -13.07 3.93
CA ASN A 48 6.41 -13.89 5.13
C ASN A 48 5.03 -13.89 5.82
N ASN A 49 4.63 -15.04 6.37
CA ASN A 49 3.34 -15.22 7.06
C ASN A 49 3.49 -15.24 8.59
N VAL A 50 4.58 -14.68 9.12
CA VAL A 50 4.79 -14.52 10.55
C VAL A 50 3.90 -13.39 11.01
N GLU A 51 2.87 -13.74 11.76
CA GLU A 51 1.92 -12.77 12.32
C GLU A 51 2.66 -11.70 13.12
N SER A 52 2.52 -10.45 12.68
CA SER A 52 2.89 -9.30 13.48
C SER A 52 1.73 -8.90 14.38
N SER A 53 1.95 -8.94 15.69
CA SER A 53 0.95 -8.47 16.64
C SER A 53 0.84 -6.94 16.62
N ASN A 54 -0.38 -6.42 16.80
CA ASN A 54 -0.72 -5.03 17.10
C ASN A 54 -0.89 -4.06 15.91
N TRP A 55 -0.85 -4.51 14.66
CA TRP A 55 -1.22 -3.67 13.51
C TRP A 55 -1.64 -4.54 12.32
N ASN A 56 -2.53 -4.03 11.48
CA ASN A 56 -3.34 -4.75 10.49
C ASN A 56 -2.54 -5.28 9.27
N CYS A 57 -1.22 -5.23 9.30
CA CYS A 57 -0.35 -5.59 8.17
C CYS A 57 0.86 -6.37 8.66
N GLN A 58 1.40 -7.25 7.83
CA GLN A 58 2.59 -8.03 8.16
C GLN A 58 3.86 -7.18 8.05
N TYR A 59 4.88 -7.44 8.88
CA TYR A 59 6.11 -6.64 8.90
C TYR A 59 6.84 -6.54 7.56
N TRP A 60 6.78 -7.58 6.71
CA TRP A 60 7.41 -7.56 5.38
C TRP A 60 6.84 -6.45 4.47
N SER A 61 5.60 -6.01 4.70
CA SER A 61 5.00 -4.90 3.95
C SER A 61 5.80 -3.60 4.09
N LEU A 62 6.45 -3.36 5.24
CA LEU A 62 7.26 -2.16 5.46
C LEU A 62 8.51 -2.15 4.58
N SER A 63 9.10 -3.33 4.34
CA SER A 63 10.25 -3.47 3.46
C SER A 63 9.86 -3.14 2.02
N VAL A 64 8.66 -3.53 1.59
CA VAL A 64 8.11 -3.14 0.29
C VAL A 64 7.88 -1.63 0.23
N LEU A 65 7.31 -1.03 1.27
CA LEU A 65 7.13 0.42 1.34
C LEU A 65 8.47 1.17 1.28
N ASP A 66 9.54 0.64 1.87
CA ASP A 66 10.88 1.23 1.74
C ASP A 66 11.39 1.20 0.29
N TRP A 67 11.15 0.12 -0.46
CA TRP A 67 11.50 0.06 -1.88
C TRP A 67 10.69 1.03 -2.73
N LEU A 68 9.39 1.15 -2.47
CA LEU A 68 8.50 2.08 -3.15
C LEU A 68 8.89 3.55 -2.85
N ARG A 69 9.38 3.85 -1.64
CA ARG A 69 9.95 5.18 -1.32
C ARG A 69 11.19 5.50 -2.13
N GLN A 70 12.09 4.53 -2.35
CA GLN A 70 13.29 4.75 -3.17
C GLN A 70 12.93 5.15 -4.60
N GLU A 71 11.80 4.64 -5.12
CA GLU A 71 11.27 5.01 -6.44
C GLU A 71 10.44 6.31 -6.46
N ARG A 72 10.26 6.95 -5.29
CA ARG A 72 9.41 8.13 -5.04
C ARG A 72 7.93 7.89 -5.32
N PHE A 73 7.43 6.69 -5.02
CA PHE A 73 5.99 6.37 -5.15
C PHE A 73 5.17 6.72 -3.90
N ILE A 74 5.85 7.00 -2.79
CA ILE A 74 5.24 7.31 -1.49
C ILE A 74 5.65 8.72 -1.10
N GLU A 75 4.70 9.53 -0.63
CA GLU A 75 4.96 10.89 -0.17
C GLU A 75 5.80 10.88 1.12
N GLU A 76 6.68 11.87 1.28
CA GLU A 76 7.69 11.89 2.34
C GLU A 76 7.09 11.86 3.77
N GLN A 77 5.89 12.40 3.95
CA GLN A 77 5.18 12.40 5.23
C GLN A 77 4.76 11.01 5.71
N TYR A 78 4.66 10.01 4.81
CA TYR A 78 4.22 8.66 5.15
C TYR A 78 5.41 7.76 5.51
N GLN A 79 6.05 8.11 6.62
CA GLN A 79 7.09 7.28 7.24
C GLN A 79 6.49 6.01 7.86
N ASN A 80 7.32 4.97 8.03
CA ASN A 80 6.87 3.65 8.53
C ASN A 80 6.16 3.73 9.89
N ASN A 81 6.57 4.64 10.79
CA ASN A 81 5.90 4.87 12.07
C ASN A 81 4.50 5.48 11.91
N VAL A 82 4.33 6.44 10.99
CA VAL A 82 3.04 7.07 10.69
C VAL A 82 2.07 6.03 10.12
N ILE A 83 2.53 5.23 9.14
CA ILE A 83 1.72 4.17 8.53
C ILE A 83 1.30 3.14 9.58
N LYS A 84 2.23 2.68 10.43
CA LYS A 84 1.91 1.75 11.53
C LYS A 84 0.90 2.30 12.52
N TYR A 85 0.99 3.60 12.83
CA TYR A 85 0.05 4.24 13.74
C TYR A 85 -1.37 4.27 13.15
N TRP A 86 -1.48 4.60 11.87
CA TRP A 86 -2.75 4.62 11.14
C TRP A 86 -3.37 3.23 10.98
N LEU A 87 -2.55 2.21 10.72
CA LEU A 87 -2.99 0.83 10.49
C LEU A 87 -2.93 -0.02 11.77
N ARG A 88 -2.87 0.61 12.94
CA ARG A 88 -2.89 -0.10 14.21
C ARG A 88 -4.24 -0.80 14.39
N GLU A 89 -4.23 -2.01 14.93
CA GLU A 89 -5.47 -2.71 15.29
C GLU A 89 -6.08 -2.03 16.51
N ASP A 90 -7.35 -1.64 16.40
CA ASP A 90 -8.16 -1.26 17.56
C ASP A 90 -8.30 -2.51 18.45
N LYS A 91 -7.94 -2.37 19.73
CA LYS A 91 -8.00 -3.45 20.72
C LYS A 91 -9.42 -3.85 21.09
#